data_AF-A0A6U0EHN7-F1
#
_entry.id   AF-A0A6U0EHN7-F1
#
_cell.length_a   1.000
_cell.length_b   1.000
_cell.length_c   1.000
_cell.angle_alpha   90.00
_cell.angle_beta   90.00
_cell.angle_gamma   90.00
#
_symmetry.space_group_name_H-M   'P 1'
#
loop_
_entity.id
_entity.type
_entity.pdbx_description
1 polymer ?
#
loop_
_entity_poly.entity_id
_entity_poly.type
_entity_poly.pdbx_seq_one_letter_code
_entity_poly.pdbx_strand_id
1 'polypeptide(L)'
;MSGLIAVSNTELSAGHGQCTKFPSFSELKKSNVSTHAPADSKSFESQSTLVQRVLINSAVLCNISLTRKFLLLKQKRKQLTERLRSTIDEEEFEVSLQLCKELTSENFHDSSVLSPNIATEYHKLATPFIHVSATQRCREAIQKDAISDIFDLIELLSDAGFFDVVGRVSALVCEDLSKRFVDSFTATCSTRTRAGERFSTSSLHVLYNTLHKFTDTFNKYVLLGKANIHERLITDLFNTWAKLVLKFLVWFDGQVAVIDLGDSSVSMAQLDAAIEDIILVDRICKAQHSLFKTQSVHVHISTVSISKHSENLSDIFQHLTRLAESCVQFENIYIRKSLQSIHVSVDAALLLKSADIDDLFFLIGRSIRRVFGLTSVNSVCSLIVHTCAALKTFAETSLVPRMAYISEFATADVFEGTTRTTAEYASGRLSRTVQKVGTTKMHDLFLPLNNAELLLTRVSQITQEIGSLANSIFLIEDEKMKVIRSVELLEYLSRDLRFQRDNFFAELSRDRMHCISPIFEQLACSSYVISEEVYRADDQLHSWVDRVLTFFLS
;
A
#
# COMPACT_ATOMS: atom_id res chain seq x y z
N MET A 1 28.67 -26.42 -32.06
CA MET A 1 29.35 -25.76 -33.20
C MET A 1 29.43 -24.27 -32.88
N SER A 2 30.65 -23.72 -32.92
CA SER A 2 31.00 -22.29 -32.87
C SER A 2 30.55 -21.55 -31.58
N GLY A 3 31.37 -21.24 -30.58
CA GLY A 3 32.78 -20.82 -30.60
C GLY A 3 32.85 -19.30 -30.55
N LEU A 4 32.89 -18.71 -29.36
CA LEU A 4 33.48 -17.38 -29.11
C LEU A 4 33.64 -17.14 -27.60
N ILE A 5 34.89 -16.83 -27.25
CA ILE A 5 35.44 -16.46 -25.95
C ILE A 5 35.42 -14.93 -25.86
N ALA A 6 34.93 -14.36 -24.76
CA ALA A 6 35.14 -12.98 -24.32
C ALA A 6 34.99 -12.96 -22.80
N VAL A 7 36.07 -13.12 -22.03
CA VAL A 7 36.93 -12.05 -21.49
C VAL A 7 36.12 -10.87 -20.93
N SER A 8 35.92 -10.92 -19.62
CA SER A 8 35.40 -9.85 -18.77
C SER A 8 36.39 -8.68 -18.73
N ASN A 9 35.96 -7.51 -19.20
CA ASN A 9 36.64 -6.24 -19.01
C ASN A 9 36.25 -5.65 -17.65
N THR A 10 37.21 -5.62 -16.73
CA THR A 10 37.22 -4.76 -15.56
C THR A 10 37.77 -3.38 -15.93
N GLU A 11 36.98 -2.40 -15.55
CA GLU A 11 37.15 -0.97 -15.39
C GLU A 11 38.56 -0.35 -15.48
N LEU A 12 38.58 0.71 -16.29
CA LEU A 12 39.61 1.73 -16.46
C LEU A 12 39.91 2.46 -15.15
N SER A 13 41.09 2.22 -14.60
CA SER A 13 41.72 3.13 -13.63
C SER A 13 42.57 4.16 -14.36
N ALA A 14 42.49 5.40 -13.86
CA ALA A 14 43.13 6.59 -14.38
C ALA A 14 44.66 6.44 -14.48
N GLY A 15 45.20 6.91 -15.60
CA GLY A 15 46.63 7.07 -15.82
C GLY A 15 47.24 8.02 -14.79
N HIS A 16 47.96 7.45 -13.83
CA HIS A 16 48.98 8.15 -13.06
C HIS A 16 50.29 8.15 -13.84
N GLY A 17 50.66 9.31 -14.36
CA GLY A 17 52.00 9.58 -14.87
C GLY A 17 53.01 9.42 -13.73
N GLN A 18 53.71 8.29 -13.71
CA GLN A 18 54.88 8.06 -12.88
C GLN A 18 56.02 8.98 -13.36
N CYS A 19 56.23 10.09 -12.65
CA CYS A 19 57.53 10.75 -12.65
C CYS A 19 58.36 10.13 -11.53
N THR A 20 59.56 9.72 -11.89
CA THR A 20 60.50 8.90 -11.15
C THR A 20 60.88 9.46 -9.78
N LYS A 21 60.93 8.57 -8.79
CA LYS A 21 61.44 8.81 -7.44
C LYS A 21 62.93 9.14 -7.49
N PHE A 22 63.34 10.26 -6.88
CA PHE A 22 64.73 10.49 -6.49
C PHE A 22 65.07 9.64 -5.24
N PRO A 23 66.22 8.97 -5.17
CA PRO A 23 66.66 8.29 -3.96
C PRO A 23 67.21 9.27 -2.91
N SER A 24 66.95 8.96 -1.63
CA SER A 24 67.48 9.66 -0.46
C SER A 24 68.98 9.46 -0.28
N PHE A 25 69.67 10.49 0.20
CA PHE A 25 71.13 10.61 0.32
C PHE A 25 71.83 9.70 1.36
N SER A 26 71.15 8.67 1.89
CA SER A 26 71.67 7.83 2.99
C SER A 26 72.06 6.39 2.61
N GLU A 27 71.95 5.97 1.35
CA GLU A 27 72.16 4.55 0.96
C GLU A 27 73.39 4.26 0.06
N LEU A 28 74.34 5.20 -0.10
CA LEU A 28 75.56 4.98 -0.92
C LEU A 28 76.88 5.00 -0.12
N LYS A 29 76.85 4.53 1.13
CA LYS A 29 78.07 4.22 1.90
C LYS A 29 78.00 2.82 2.50
N LYS A 30 78.25 1.80 1.67
CA LYS A 30 78.78 0.48 2.06
C LYS A 30 79.09 -0.37 0.81
N SER A 31 80.30 -0.25 0.29
CA SER A 31 81.04 -1.39 -0.32
C SER A 31 82.50 -1.00 -0.60
N ASN A 32 83.37 -1.45 0.30
CA ASN A 32 84.72 -1.99 0.09
C ASN A 32 85.70 -1.41 -0.96
N VAL A 33 86.77 -0.80 -0.43
CA VAL A 33 88.18 -1.28 -0.48
C VAL A 33 88.87 -1.47 -1.85
N SER A 34 89.92 -0.65 -2.04
CA SER A 34 91.25 -0.94 -2.64
C SER A 34 91.47 -0.88 -4.16
N THR A 35 92.23 0.17 -4.52
CA THR A 35 93.40 0.21 -5.44
C THR A 35 93.29 -0.30 -6.88
N HIS A 36 93.16 0.63 -7.83
CA HIS A 36 94.26 1.03 -8.73
C HIS A 36 93.82 2.22 -9.61
N ALA A 37 94.58 3.31 -9.56
CA ALA A 37 94.61 4.37 -10.59
C ALA A 37 95.71 4.00 -11.63
N PRO A 38 95.93 4.76 -12.72
CA PRO A 38 95.24 5.94 -13.30
C PRO A 38 94.89 5.68 -14.80
N ALA A 39 94.43 6.57 -15.69
CA ALA A 39 94.51 8.01 -15.84
C ALA A 39 93.38 8.46 -16.81
N ASP A 40 93.18 9.78 -16.90
CA ASP A 40 92.26 10.52 -17.80
C ASP A 40 90.84 10.79 -17.29
N SER A 41 90.75 11.55 -16.19
CA SER A 41 89.49 12.14 -15.69
C SER A 41 89.54 13.66 -15.48
N LYS A 42 90.47 14.39 -16.12
CA LYS A 42 90.56 15.86 -15.95
C LYS A 42 89.46 16.68 -16.65
N SER A 43 88.59 16.07 -17.45
CA SER A 43 87.41 16.73 -18.03
C SER A 43 86.09 16.44 -17.29
N PHE A 44 86.04 15.43 -16.41
CA PHE A 44 84.81 15.04 -15.70
C PHE A 44 84.63 15.75 -14.35
N GLU A 45 85.70 16.16 -13.66
CA GLU A 45 85.61 16.83 -12.36
C GLU A 45 85.11 18.30 -12.45
N SER A 46 85.41 19.01 -13.54
CA SER A 46 84.94 20.39 -13.75
C SER A 46 83.47 20.46 -14.18
N GLN A 47 82.98 19.47 -14.93
CA GLN A 47 81.55 19.37 -15.29
C GLN A 47 80.71 18.89 -14.11
N SER A 48 81.22 17.95 -13.30
CA SER A 48 80.55 17.43 -12.09
C SER A 48 80.28 18.53 -11.05
N THR A 49 81.28 19.36 -10.74
CA THR A 49 81.14 20.46 -9.77
C THR A 49 80.21 21.59 -10.24
N LEU A 50 80.14 21.82 -11.55
CA LEU A 50 79.25 22.82 -12.14
C LEU A 50 77.79 22.34 -12.16
N VAL A 51 77.55 21.07 -12.49
CA VAL A 51 76.23 20.42 -12.40
C VAL A 51 75.73 20.39 -10.94
N GLN A 52 76.61 20.11 -9.99
CA GLN A 52 76.27 20.10 -8.57
C GLN A 52 75.90 21.50 -8.05
N ARG A 53 76.59 22.56 -8.49
CA ARG A 53 76.23 23.96 -8.17
C ARG A 53 74.92 24.40 -8.82
N VAL A 54 74.66 23.98 -10.06
CA VAL A 54 73.38 24.27 -10.74
C VAL A 54 72.21 23.57 -10.02
N LEU A 55 72.39 22.33 -9.58
CA LEU A 55 71.38 21.61 -8.78
C LEU A 55 71.12 22.27 -7.43
N ILE A 56 72.17 22.71 -6.73
CA ILE A 56 72.05 23.46 -5.46
C ILE A 56 71.32 24.79 -5.67
N ASN A 57 71.71 25.56 -6.69
CA ASN A 57 71.06 26.85 -6.99
C ASN A 57 69.60 26.66 -7.43
N SER A 58 69.30 25.59 -8.18
CA SER A 58 67.93 25.23 -8.54
C SER A 58 67.10 24.86 -7.31
N ALA A 59 67.67 24.11 -6.36
CA ALA A 59 66.99 23.77 -5.10
C ALA A 59 66.75 25.01 -4.23
N VAL A 60 67.70 25.94 -4.17
CA VAL A 60 67.56 27.23 -3.45
C VAL A 60 66.48 28.11 -4.10
N LEU A 61 66.47 28.24 -5.43
CA LEU A 61 65.43 28.99 -6.14
C LEU A 61 64.05 28.36 -5.98
N CYS A 62 63.97 27.03 -5.95
CA CYS A 62 62.73 26.31 -5.66
C CYS A 62 62.24 26.61 -4.22
N ASN A 63 63.13 26.59 -3.24
CA ASN A 63 62.81 26.94 -1.85
C ASN A 63 62.40 28.40 -1.69
N ILE A 64 63.05 29.35 -2.39
CA ILE A 64 62.66 30.77 -2.36
C ILE A 64 61.28 30.97 -3.01
N SER A 65 61.01 30.28 -4.13
CA SER A 65 59.71 30.30 -4.80
C SER A 65 58.60 29.76 -3.90
N LEU A 66 58.85 28.63 -3.23
CA LEU A 66 57.94 28.04 -2.24
C LEU A 66 57.72 28.98 -1.05
N THR A 67 58.77 29.61 -0.53
CA THR A 67 58.68 30.57 0.58
C THR A 67 57.88 31.81 0.18
N ARG A 68 58.05 32.31 -1.04
CA ARG A 68 57.29 33.45 -1.57
C ARG A 68 55.81 33.12 -1.74
N LYS A 69 55.49 31.94 -2.29
CA LYS A 69 54.10 31.45 -2.36
C LYS A 69 53.48 31.33 -0.98
N PHE A 70 54.21 30.77 -0.02
CA PHE A 70 53.76 30.64 1.36
C PHE A 70 53.46 32.00 2.02
N LEU A 71 54.34 33.01 1.83
CA LEU A 71 54.12 34.35 2.37
C LEU A 71 52.92 35.06 1.74
N LEU A 72 52.74 34.93 0.42
CA LEU A 72 51.58 35.48 -0.29
C LEU A 72 50.27 34.86 0.19
N LEU A 73 50.23 33.53 0.35
CA LEU A 73 49.08 32.82 0.91
C LEU A 73 48.78 33.27 2.34
N LYS A 74 49.81 33.41 3.18
CA LYS A 74 49.63 33.89 4.56
C LYS A 74 49.06 35.31 4.61
N GLN A 75 49.49 36.20 3.71
CA GLN A 75 48.98 37.57 3.62
C GLN A 75 47.52 37.60 3.12
N LYS A 76 47.20 36.84 2.07
CA LYS A 76 45.84 36.74 1.52
C LYS A 76 44.87 36.15 2.56
N ARG A 77 45.29 35.12 3.30
CA ARG A 77 44.51 34.54 4.42
C ARG A 77 44.23 35.57 5.50
N LYS A 78 45.23 36.36 5.88
CA LYS A 78 45.03 37.43 6.88
C LYS A 78 43.98 38.44 6.43
N GLN A 79 44.05 38.89 5.17
CA GLN A 79 43.07 39.81 4.58
C GLN A 79 41.66 39.21 4.53
N LEU A 80 41.54 37.95 4.11
CA LEU A 80 40.25 37.24 4.06
C LEU A 80 39.67 37.05 5.47
N THR A 81 40.51 36.80 6.47
CA THR A 81 40.09 36.68 7.88
C THR A 81 39.59 38.01 8.44
N GLU A 82 40.30 39.10 8.15
CA GLU A 82 39.90 40.46 8.57
C GLU A 82 38.58 40.86 7.91
N ARG A 83 38.39 40.56 6.61
CA ARG A 83 37.09 40.73 5.94
C ARG A 83 36.00 39.84 6.55
N LEU A 84 36.31 38.59 6.89
CA LEU A 84 35.35 37.70 7.55
C LEU A 84 34.89 38.27 8.90
N ARG A 85 35.79 38.86 9.69
CA ARG A 85 35.39 39.54 10.94
C ARG A 85 34.48 40.74 10.68
N SER A 86 34.86 41.61 9.74
CA SER A 86 34.06 42.79 9.37
C SER A 86 32.65 42.40 8.91
N THR A 87 32.54 41.38 8.06
CA THR A 87 31.25 40.91 7.52
C THR A 87 30.40 40.20 8.55
N ILE A 88 31.00 39.53 9.54
CA ILE A 88 30.30 39.01 10.71
C ILE A 88 29.74 40.17 11.56
N ASP A 89 30.54 41.22 11.80
CA ASP A 89 30.13 42.40 12.57
C ASP A 89 29.03 43.21 11.84
N GLU A 90 29.02 43.19 10.50
CA GLU A 90 28.01 43.80 9.63
C GLU A 90 26.78 42.90 9.38
N GLU A 91 26.75 41.69 9.98
CA GLU A 91 25.67 40.70 9.85
C GLU A 91 25.40 40.20 8.40
N GLU A 92 26.40 40.27 7.51
CA GLU A 92 26.29 39.84 6.12
C GLU A 92 26.45 38.30 5.95
N PHE A 93 25.35 37.56 6.11
CA PHE A 93 25.35 36.09 6.11
C PHE A 93 25.94 35.44 4.84
N GLU A 94 25.46 35.83 3.65
CA GLU A 94 25.88 35.21 2.37
C GLU A 94 27.33 35.53 2.02
N VAL A 95 27.76 36.77 2.28
CA VAL A 95 29.14 37.21 2.08
C VAL A 95 30.08 36.46 3.02
N SER A 96 29.67 36.26 4.28
CA SER A 96 30.42 35.48 5.27
C SER A 96 30.60 34.02 4.82
N LEU A 97 29.55 33.38 4.29
CA LEU A 97 29.63 32.01 3.78
C LEU A 97 30.55 31.89 2.56
N GLN A 98 30.47 32.85 1.63
CA GLN A 98 31.32 32.88 0.45
C GLN A 98 32.80 33.07 0.84
N LEU A 99 33.10 33.94 1.80
CA LEU A 99 34.45 34.13 2.34
C LEU A 99 34.96 32.86 3.04
N CYS A 100 34.10 32.14 3.78
CA CYS A 100 34.45 30.84 4.37
C CYS A 100 34.75 29.78 3.30
N LYS A 101 33.97 29.74 2.21
CA LYS A 101 34.22 28.83 1.07
C LYS A 101 35.57 29.13 0.40
N GLU A 102 35.88 30.40 0.15
CA GLU A 102 37.17 30.83 -0.39
C GLU A 102 38.34 30.44 0.53
N LEU A 103 38.22 30.70 1.83
CA LEU A 103 39.22 30.31 2.84
C LEU A 103 39.43 28.78 2.92
N THR A 104 38.39 27.99 2.68
CA THR A 104 38.45 26.52 2.70
C THR A 104 39.11 25.97 1.43
N SER A 105 38.80 26.54 0.27
CA SER A 105 39.38 26.16 -1.03
C SER A 105 40.91 26.41 -1.10
N GLU A 106 41.39 27.49 -0.47
CA GLU A 106 42.83 27.82 -0.43
C GLU A 106 43.65 26.93 0.54
N ASN A 107 43.02 26.13 1.38
CA ASN A 107 43.71 25.15 2.23
C ASN A 107 43.92 23.80 1.53
N PHE A 108 43.10 23.45 0.53
CA PHE A 108 43.19 22.16 -0.17
C PHE A 108 44.29 22.10 -1.24
N HIS A 109 44.71 23.25 -1.78
CA HIS A 109 45.66 23.29 -2.89
C HIS A 109 47.14 23.13 -2.50
N ASP A 110 47.52 23.18 -1.21
CA ASP A 110 48.92 23.08 -0.75
C ASP A 110 49.07 22.17 0.51
N SER A 111 48.60 20.93 0.39
CA SER A 111 48.52 19.94 1.49
C SER A 111 49.85 19.36 1.98
N SER A 112 51.01 19.81 1.48
CA SER A 112 52.31 19.24 1.86
C SER A 112 53.06 19.98 2.98
N VAL A 113 52.59 21.16 3.43
CA VAL A 113 53.38 21.99 4.37
C VAL A 113 52.57 22.59 5.54
N LEU A 114 51.25 22.48 5.56
CA LEU A 114 50.41 23.22 6.54
C LEU A 114 49.78 22.33 7.60
N SER A 115 49.81 22.80 8.86
CA SER A 115 49.22 22.11 9.99
C SER A 115 47.68 22.08 9.90
N PRO A 116 47.04 20.98 10.32
CA PRO A 116 45.59 20.81 10.29
C PRO A 116 44.78 21.77 11.21
N ASN A 117 45.45 22.66 11.96
CA ASN A 117 44.83 23.50 12.99
C ASN A 117 44.17 24.80 12.50
N ILE A 118 44.39 25.22 11.25
CA ILE A 118 44.03 26.59 10.80
C ILE A 118 42.64 26.64 10.14
N ALA A 119 42.26 25.64 9.34
CA ALA A 119 40.89 25.53 8.83
C ALA A 119 39.85 25.46 9.96
N THR A 120 40.25 24.84 11.08
CA THR A 120 39.46 24.77 12.32
C THR A 120 39.32 26.12 13.02
N GLU A 121 40.22 27.07 12.83
CA GLU A 121 40.23 28.35 13.55
C GLU A 121 39.22 29.35 12.95
N TYR A 122 39.13 29.45 11.63
CA TYR A 122 38.15 30.30 10.95
C TYR A 122 36.73 29.74 11.02
N HIS A 123 36.58 28.41 10.89
CA HIS A 123 35.28 27.77 11.16
C HIS A 123 34.83 28.04 12.59
N LYS A 124 35.72 27.95 13.59
CA LYS A 124 35.38 28.32 14.98
C LYS A 124 34.95 29.79 15.13
N LEU A 125 35.57 30.71 14.40
CA LEU A 125 35.21 32.13 14.43
C LEU A 125 33.83 32.40 13.83
N ALA A 126 33.53 31.82 12.66
CA ALA A 126 32.30 32.10 11.93
C ALA A 126 31.11 31.25 12.39
N THR A 127 31.36 30.07 12.98
CA THR A 127 30.30 29.13 13.39
C THR A 127 29.24 29.77 14.28
N PRO A 128 29.56 30.54 15.35
CA PRO A 128 28.53 31.13 16.21
C PRO A 128 27.55 32.03 15.44
N PHE A 129 28.08 32.90 14.57
CA PHE A 129 27.28 33.79 13.74
C PHE A 129 26.47 33.02 12.70
N ILE A 130 27.12 32.18 11.89
CA ILE A 130 26.47 31.37 10.85
C ILE A 130 25.35 30.51 11.46
N HIS A 131 25.60 29.95 12.62
CA HIS A 131 24.66 29.14 13.35
C HIS A 131 23.40 29.92 13.77
N VAL A 132 23.56 31.10 14.36
CA VAL A 132 22.43 31.97 14.76
C VAL A 132 21.64 32.41 13.52
N SER A 133 22.33 32.90 12.50
CA SER A 133 21.72 33.40 11.27
C SER A 133 21.01 32.32 10.47
N ALA A 134 21.60 31.13 10.32
CA ALA A 134 20.97 29.99 9.66
C ALA A 134 19.73 29.49 10.43
N THR A 135 19.81 29.45 11.77
CA THR A 135 18.66 29.10 12.61
C THR A 135 17.51 30.07 12.41
N GLN A 136 17.80 31.38 12.39
CA GLN A 136 16.79 32.41 12.20
C GLN A 136 16.16 32.35 10.81
N ARG A 137 16.99 32.28 9.75
CA ARG A 137 16.51 32.13 8.37
C ARG A 137 15.66 30.87 8.17
N CYS A 138 16.06 29.75 8.76
CA CYS A 138 15.27 28.51 8.74
C CYS A 138 13.90 28.70 9.41
N ARG A 139 13.85 29.32 10.59
CA ARG A 139 12.56 29.60 11.28
C ARG A 139 11.65 30.52 10.47
N GLU A 140 12.20 31.55 9.84
CA GLU A 140 11.43 32.45 8.98
C GLU A 140 10.88 31.73 7.75
N ALA A 141 11.70 30.87 7.12
CA ALA A 141 11.27 30.05 5.99
C ALA A 141 10.16 29.07 6.39
N ILE A 142 10.28 28.42 7.56
CA ILE A 142 9.25 27.54 8.13
C ILE A 142 7.95 28.31 8.38
N GLN A 143 8.01 29.51 8.97
CA GLN A 143 6.84 30.35 9.23
C GLN A 143 6.13 30.81 7.96
N LYS A 144 6.91 31.11 6.91
CA LYS A 144 6.39 31.49 5.58
C LYS A 144 6.00 30.30 4.71
N ASP A 145 6.22 29.06 5.18
CA ASP A 145 6.04 27.83 4.42
C ASP A 145 6.88 27.80 3.12
N ALA A 146 8.01 28.52 3.12
CA ALA A 146 8.92 28.70 1.99
C ALA A 146 9.97 27.58 1.96
N ILE A 147 9.56 26.38 1.55
CA ILE A 147 10.42 25.19 1.58
C ILE A 147 11.63 25.31 0.66
N SER A 148 11.53 25.99 -0.48
CA SER A 148 12.67 26.29 -1.36
C SER A 148 13.81 26.98 -0.61
N ASP A 149 13.48 27.94 0.23
CA ASP A 149 14.46 28.75 0.95
C ASP A 149 15.23 27.90 1.98
N ILE A 150 14.59 26.86 2.52
CA ILE A 150 15.24 25.87 3.41
C ILE A 150 16.24 25.03 2.61
N PHE A 151 15.88 24.60 1.40
CA PHE A 151 16.78 23.85 0.52
C PHE A 151 17.96 24.71 0.09
N ASP A 152 17.73 25.94 -0.36
CA ASP A 152 18.78 26.88 -0.74
C ASP A 152 19.74 27.17 0.43
N LEU A 153 19.19 27.33 1.64
CA LEU A 153 20.01 27.49 2.85
C LEU A 153 20.90 26.26 3.12
N ILE A 154 20.37 25.04 2.98
CA ILE A 154 21.15 23.81 3.15
C ILE A 154 22.25 23.71 2.09
N GLU A 155 21.96 24.09 0.85
CA GLU A 155 22.94 24.11 -0.23
C GLU A 155 24.09 25.08 0.10
N LEU A 156 23.77 26.33 0.45
CA LEU A 156 24.76 27.35 0.81
C LEU A 156 25.65 26.91 1.98
N LEU A 157 25.07 26.30 3.02
CA LEU A 157 25.81 25.81 4.17
C LEU A 157 26.70 24.61 3.85
N SER A 158 26.22 23.69 3.01
CA SER A 158 26.96 22.49 2.61
C SER A 158 28.15 22.86 1.73
N ASP A 159 27.95 23.79 0.79
CA ASP A 159 28.98 24.34 -0.09
C ASP A 159 30.11 25.04 0.67
N ALA A 160 29.77 25.69 1.79
CA ALA A 160 30.73 26.34 2.68
C ALA A 160 31.33 25.38 3.74
N GLY A 161 30.93 24.10 3.76
CA GLY A 161 31.46 23.08 4.65
C GLY A 161 30.93 23.12 6.09
N PHE A 162 29.75 23.71 6.33
CA PHE A 162 29.11 23.80 7.65
C PHE A 162 28.09 22.68 7.88
N PHE A 163 28.52 21.42 7.74
CA PHE A 163 27.63 20.25 7.86
C PHE A 163 26.96 20.09 9.24
N ASP A 164 27.59 20.59 10.31
CA ASP A 164 26.99 20.59 11.65
C ASP A 164 25.77 21.54 11.72
N VAL A 165 25.87 22.70 11.06
CA VAL A 165 24.78 23.67 10.98
C VAL A 165 23.65 23.13 10.09
N VAL A 166 23.98 22.44 9.00
CA VAL A 166 22.99 21.70 8.17
C VAL A 166 22.22 20.70 9.02
N GLY A 167 22.90 19.96 9.90
CA GLY A 167 22.26 19.05 10.84
C GLY A 167 21.25 19.74 11.77
N ARG A 168 21.56 20.96 12.21
CA ARG A 168 20.65 21.74 13.06
C ARG A 168 19.47 22.34 12.28
N VAL A 169 19.69 22.79 11.05
CA VAL A 169 18.60 23.21 10.15
C VAL A 169 17.62 22.05 9.93
N SER A 170 18.15 20.85 9.66
CA SER A 170 17.36 19.62 9.55
C SER A 170 16.55 19.33 10.82
N ALA A 171 17.19 19.40 11.99
CA ALA A 171 16.51 19.21 13.27
C ALA A 171 15.36 20.20 13.50
N LEU A 172 15.53 21.49 13.16
CA LEU A 172 14.47 22.51 13.28
C LEU A 172 13.26 22.20 12.39
N VAL A 173 13.49 21.72 11.17
CA VAL A 173 12.41 21.28 10.27
C VAL A 173 11.66 20.10 10.88
N CYS A 174 12.38 19.11 11.42
CA CYS A 174 11.79 17.95 12.08
C CYS A 174 11.03 18.32 13.37
N GLU A 175 11.52 19.30 14.12
CA GLU A 175 10.84 19.85 15.30
C GLU A 175 9.52 20.52 14.90
N ASP A 176 9.51 21.33 13.84
CA ASP A 176 8.28 21.96 13.34
C ASP A 176 7.26 20.93 12.83
N LEU A 177 7.70 19.93 12.06
CA LEU A 177 6.85 18.81 11.62
C LEU A 177 6.23 18.08 12.82
N SER A 178 7.05 17.78 13.83
CA SER A 178 6.59 17.13 15.06
C SER A 178 5.60 17.99 15.82
N LYS A 179 5.84 19.30 15.92
CA LYS A 179 4.94 20.25 16.57
C LYS A 179 3.59 20.31 15.86
N ARG A 180 3.57 20.53 14.54
CA ARG A 180 2.32 20.57 13.74
C ARG A 180 1.50 19.28 13.92
N PHE A 181 2.17 18.13 13.93
CA PHE A 181 1.51 16.85 14.19
C PHE A 181 0.96 16.77 15.61
N VAL A 182 1.76 17.08 16.63
CA VAL A 182 1.34 16.95 18.03
C VAL A 182 0.21 17.92 18.36
N ASP A 183 0.25 19.14 17.85
CA ASP A 183 -0.82 20.14 18.04
C ASP A 183 -2.14 19.62 17.43
N SER A 184 -2.10 19.08 16.20
CA SER A 184 -3.26 18.48 15.55
C SER A 184 -3.75 17.21 16.26
N PHE A 185 -2.82 16.37 16.73
CA PHE A 185 -3.12 15.11 17.40
C PHE A 185 -3.77 15.37 18.76
N THR A 186 -3.19 16.25 19.58
CA THR A 186 -3.73 16.59 20.91
C THR A 186 -5.10 17.28 20.84
N ALA A 187 -5.32 18.14 19.83
CA ALA A 187 -6.61 18.77 19.62
C ALA A 187 -7.73 17.76 19.29
N THR A 188 -7.39 16.62 18.69
CA THR A 188 -8.37 15.66 18.16
C THR A 188 -8.45 14.34 18.91
N CYS A 189 -7.50 14.06 19.81
CA CYS A 189 -7.50 12.86 20.65
C CYS A 189 -8.51 12.86 21.81
N SER A 190 -9.36 13.89 21.94
CA SER A 190 -10.40 13.92 22.97
C SER A 190 -11.58 13.01 22.60
N THR A 191 -11.50 11.77 23.09
CA THR A 191 -12.56 10.78 23.39
C THR A 191 -13.87 10.86 22.59
N ARG A 192 -14.15 9.79 21.82
CA ARG A 192 -15.50 9.45 21.33
C ARG A 192 -16.53 9.69 22.44
N THR A 193 -17.51 10.54 22.16
CA THR A 193 -18.64 10.74 23.08
C THR A 193 -19.85 9.93 22.64
N ARG A 194 -19.89 9.48 21.37
CA ARG A 194 -21.02 8.74 20.81
C ARG A 194 -20.61 7.49 20.03
N ALA A 195 -21.51 6.52 20.01
CA ALA A 195 -21.39 5.32 19.18
C ALA A 195 -21.41 5.71 17.69
N GLY A 196 -20.47 5.18 16.90
CA GLY A 196 -20.39 5.42 15.45
C GLY A 196 -19.62 6.69 15.03
N GLU A 197 -19.05 7.45 15.97
CA GLU A 197 -18.18 8.59 15.64
C GLU A 197 -16.88 8.12 14.98
N ARG A 198 -16.49 8.79 13.89
CA ARG A 198 -15.26 8.53 13.14
C ARG A 198 -14.04 9.07 13.89
N PHE A 199 -12.91 8.36 13.83
CA PHE A 199 -11.65 8.86 14.34
C PHE A 199 -11.11 9.99 13.46
N SER A 200 -10.54 11.01 14.07
CA SER A 200 -9.88 12.08 13.33
C SER A 200 -8.54 11.60 12.79
N THR A 201 -8.39 11.63 11.47
CA THR A 201 -7.11 11.40 10.76
C THR A 201 -6.37 12.70 10.44
N SER A 202 -6.84 13.83 10.99
CA SER A 202 -6.30 15.18 10.70
C SER A 202 -4.78 15.27 10.88
N SER A 203 -4.25 14.69 11.95
CA SER A 203 -2.82 14.68 12.25
C SER A 203 -2.00 13.94 11.18
N LEU A 204 -2.52 12.82 10.66
CA LEU A 204 -1.92 12.12 9.53
C LEU A 204 -2.00 12.93 8.23
N HIS A 205 -3.11 13.64 7.99
CA HIS A 205 -3.19 14.54 6.82
C HIS A 205 -2.21 15.72 6.91
N VAL A 206 -2.01 16.29 8.10
CA VAL A 206 -1.00 17.33 8.34
C VAL A 206 0.40 16.81 8.02
N LEU A 207 0.73 15.58 8.45
CA LEU A 207 1.99 14.94 8.07
C LEU A 207 2.09 14.76 6.56
N TYR A 208 1.07 14.18 5.91
CA TYR A 208 1.08 13.92 4.48
C TYR A 208 1.30 15.21 3.67
N ASN A 209 0.53 16.26 3.96
CA ASN A 209 0.62 17.53 3.24
C ASN A 209 1.99 18.20 3.42
N THR A 210 2.55 18.15 4.64
CA THR A 210 3.87 18.74 4.90
C THR A 210 4.95 17.96 4.16
N LEU A 211 4.96 16.63 4.31
CA LEU A 211 5.92 15.76 3.65
C LEU A 211 5.86 15.87 2.13
N HIS A 212 4.65 15.90 1.55
CA HIS A 212 4.45 16.03 0.11
C HIS A 212 5.13 17.28 -0.44
N LYS A 213 4.99 18.43 0.22
CA LYS A 213 5.64 19.68 -0.22
C LYS A 213 7.18 19.59 -0.15
N PHE A 214 7.72 18.98 0.90
CA PHE A 214 9.16 18.72 1.02
C PHE A 214 9.65 17.78 -0.09
N THR A 215 8.94 16.68 -0.36
CA THR A 215 9.33 15.73 -1.40
C THR A 215 9.19 16.30 -2.81
N ASP A 216 8.16 17.10 -3.07
CA ASP A 216 8.00 17.79 -4.36
C ASP A 216 9.12 18.79 -4.62
N THR A 217 9.50 19.55 -3.59
CA THR A 217 10.62 20.48 -3.71
C THR A 217 11.90 19.72 -3.93
N PHE A 218 12.15 18.66 -3.14
CA PHE A 218 13.32 17.79 -3.31
C PHE A 218 13.43 17.20 -4.72
N ASN A 219 12.32 16.72 -5.32
CA ASN A 219 12.28 16.22 -6.69
C ASN A 219 12.80 17.25 -7.72
N LYS A 220 12.52 18.55 -7.51
CA LYS A 220 13.04 19.61 -8.37
C LYS A 220 14.58 19.69 -8.29
N TYR A 221 15.14 19.57 -7.09
CA TYR A 221 16.61 19.60 -6.88
C TYR A 221 17.29 18.32 -7.37
N VAL A 222 16.62 17.16 -7.31
CA VAL A 222 17.09 15.91 -7.93
C VAL A 222 17.28 16.09 -9.43
N LEU A 223 16.30 16.67 -10.12
CA LEU A 223 16.39 16.95 -11.56
C LEU A 223 17.53 17.91 -11.93
N LEU A 224 17.95 18.75 -10.98
CA LEU A 224 19.09 19.65 -11.12
C LEU A 224 20.44 18.99 -10.75
N GLY A 225 20.45 17.70 -10.40
CA GLY A 225 21.67 16.96 -10.05
C GLY A 225 22.21 17.26 -8.64
N LYS A 226 21.41 17.87 -7.75
CA LYS A 226 21.83 18.30 -6.40
C LYS A 226 21.38 17.38 -5.26
N ALA A 227 20.97 16.15 -5.58
CA ALA A 227 20.33 15.23 -4.65
C ALA A 227 21.16 14.92 -3.38
N ASN A 228 22.47 14.72 -3.53
CA ASN A 228 23.37 14.29 -2.44
C ASN A 228 23.47 15.30 -1.30
N ILE A 229 23.27 16.60 -1.59
CA ILE A 229 23.38 17.69 -0.61
C ILE A 229 22.24 17.60 0.43
N HIS A 230 21.08 17.11 -0.01
CA HIS A 230 19.85 17.10 0.79
C HIS A 230 19.52 15.72 1.38
N GLU A 231 20.38 14.71 1.19
CA GLU A 231 20.19 13.33 1.71
C GLU A 231 19.91 13.32 3.23
N ARG A 232 20.66 14.14 3.99
CA ARG A 232 20.51 14.22 5.45
C ARG A 232 19.12 14.71 5.86
N LEU A 233 18.62 15.78 5.24
CA LEU A 233 17.29 16.33 5.54
C LEU A 233 16.19 15.30 5.26
N ILE A 234 16.24 14.62 4.12
CA ILE A 234 15.25 13.60 3.77
C ILE A 234 15.30 12.41 4.74
N THR A 235 16.50 12.01 5.16
CA THR A 235 16.68 10.93 6.15
C THR A 235 16.09 11.32 7.50
N ASP A 236 16.35 12.53 7.98
CA ASP A 236 15.84 13.02 9.26
C ASP A 236 14.30 13.19 9.22
N LEU A 237 13.74 13.67 8.11
CA LEU A 237 12.30 13.76 7.86
C LEU A 237 11.65 12.37 7.88
N PHE A 238 12.25 11.39 7.21
CA PHE A 238 11.78 10.01 7.20
C PHE A 238 11.75 9.41 8.61
N ASN A 239 12.83 9.60 9.37
CA ASN A 239 12.93 9.10 10.74
C ASN A 239 11.91 9.76 11.68
N THR A 240 11.69 11.06 11.49
CA THR A 240 10.68 11.81 12.26
C THR A 240 9.28 11.32 11.90
N TRP A 241 8.98 11.17 10.60
CA TRP A 241 7.71 10.59 10.13
C TRP A 241 7.44 9.22 10.74
N ALA A 242 8.41 8.30 10.69
CA ALA A 242 8.24 6.95 11.22
C ALA A 242 7.89 6.96 12.72
N LYS A 243 8.58 7.78 13.51
CA LYS A 243 8.28 7.93 14.96
C LYS A 243 6.89 8.48 15.21
N LEU A 244 6.45 9.49 14.45
CA LEU A 244 5.14 10.13 14.63
C LEU A 244 3.99 9.22 14.19
N VAL A 245 4.15 8.51 13.06
CA VAL A 245 3.18 7.52 12.60
C VAL A 245 3.09 6.36 13.59
N LEU A 246 4.20 5.84 14.08
CA LEU A 246 4.18 4.79 15.10
C LEU A 246 3.44 5.24 16.36
N LYS A 247 3.69 6.47 16.83
CA LYS A 247 2.95 7.06 17.96
C LYS A 247 1.44 7.12 17.70
N PHE A 248 1.03 7.50 16.50
CA PHE A 248 -0.38 7.51 16.11
C PHE A 248 -0.97 6.09 16.10
N LEU A 249 -0.28 5.14 15.46
CA LEU A 249 -0.75 3.77 15.30
C LEU A 249 -0.88 3.04 16.63
N VAL A 250 0.08 3.21 17.55
CA VAL A 250 -0.01 2.64 18.90
C VAL A 250 -1.25 3.16 19.64
N TRP A 251 -1.53 4.46 19.54
CA TRP A 251 -2.75 5.04 20.12
C TRP A 251 -4.02 4.49 19.45
N PHE A 252 -4.04 4.45 18.11
CA PHE A 252 -5.19 4.02 17.31
C PHE A 252 -5.51 2.54 17.53
N ASP A 253 -4.50 1.67 17.56
CA ASP A 253 -4.62 0.27 17.94
C ASP A 253 -5.29 0.12 19.31
N GLY A 254 -4.87 0.93 20.29
CA GLY A 254 -5.49 0.97 21.61
C GLY A 254 -6.97 1.31 21.55
N GLN A 255 -7.40 2.20 20.65
CA GLN A 255 -8.82 2.53 20.46
C GLN A 255 -9.60 1.41 19.76
N VAL A 256 -8.98 0.74 18.78
CA VAL A 256 -9.58 -0.40 18.08
C VAL A 256 -9.76 -1.60 19.02
N ALA A 257 -8.77 -1.86 19.89
CA ALA A 257 -8.81 -2.96 20.84
C ALA A 257 -9.91 -2.82 21.92
N VAL A 258 -10.37 -1.61 22.20
CA VAL A 258 -11.48 -1.33 23.14
C VAL A 258 -12.84 -1.68 22.53
N ILE A 259 -12.94 -1.83 21.20
CA ILE A 259 -14.16 -2.30 20.55
C ILE A 259 -14.33 -3.77 20.92
N ASP A 260 -15.19 -4.02 21.90
CA ASP A 260 -15.48 -5.35 22.43
C ASP A 260 -15.95 -6.30 21.31
N LEU A 261 -15.15 -7.31 21.02
CA LEU A 261 -15.49 -8.35 20.04
C LEU A 261 -16.56 -9.32 20.57
N GLY A 262 -17.04 -9.15 21.81
CA GLY A 262 -18.20 -9.84 22.35
C GLY A 262 -19.44 -9.59 21.49
N ASP A 263 -20.02 -10.66 20.95
CA ASP A 263 -21.06 -10.61 19.91
C ASP A 263 -22.32 -9.78 20.29
N SER A 264 -22.58 -9.49 21.57
CA SER A 264 -23.83 -8.88 22.04
C SER A 264 -23.83 -7.35 22.26
N SER A 265 -22.68 -6.66 22.35
CA SER A 265 -22.64 -5.24 22.80
C SER A 265 -22.38 -4.21 21.70
N VAL A 266 -21.70 -4.58 20.60
CA VAL A 266 -21.29 -3.63 19.55
C VAL A 266 -22.35 -3.46 18.47
N SER A 267 -22.71 -2.20 18.18
CA SER A 267 -23.65 -1.84 17.12
C SER A 267 -23.04 -1.90 15.72
N MET A 268 -23.87 -2.15 14.70
CA MET A 268 -23.43 -2.17 13.29
C MET A 268 -22.79 -0.84 12.86
N ALA A 269 -23.30 0.29 13.35
CA ALA A 269 -22.74 1.61 13.07
C ALA A 269 -21.33 1.80 13.64
N GLN A 270 -21.04 1.23 14.82
CA GLN A 270 -19.70 1.26 15.41
C GLN A 270 -18.71 0.42 14.60
N LEU A 271 -19.12 -0.76 14.13
CA LEU A 271 -18.30 -1.61 13.25
C LEU A 271 -18.01 -0.90 11.92
N ASP A 272 -19.04 -0.33 11.28
CA ASP A 272 -18.91 0.37 10.01
C ASP A 272 -17.91 1.53 10.10
N ALA A 273 -18.05 2.36 11.14
CA ALA A 273 -17.12 3.45 11.42
C ALA A 273 -15.67 2.96 11.62
N ALA A 274 -15.48 1.90 12.42
CA ALA A 274 -14.15 1.36 12.72
C ALA A 274 -13.47 0.75 11.50
N ILE A 275 -14.19 -0.03 10.69
CA ILE A 275 -13.69 -0.64 9.45
C ILE A 275 -13.16 0.44 8.51
N GLU A 276 -13.97 1.47 8.28
CA GLU A 276 -13.62 2.55 7.37
C GLU A 276 -12.48 3.41 7.91
N ASP A 277 -12.39 3.63 9.22
CA ASP A 277 -11.27 4.34 9.85
C ASP A 277 -9.96 3.55 9.71
N ILE A 278 -9.99 2.24 9.91
CA ILE A 278 -8.82 1.37 9.70
C ILE A 278 -8.34 1.48 8.24
N ILE A 279 -9.24 1.36 7.27
CA ILE A 279 -8.89 1.46 5.84
C ILE A 279 -8.32 2.83 5.51
N LEU A 280 -8.88 3.90 6.05
CA LEU A 280 -8.39 5.25 5.82
C LEU A 280 -6.98 5.45 6.41
N VAL A 281 -6.75 5.01 7.64
CA VAL A 281 -5.43 5.06 8.29
C VAL A 281 -4.38 4.27 7.49
N ASP A 282 -4.70 3.04 7.09
CA ASP A 282 -3.81 2.21 6.27
C ASP A 282 -3.42 2.91 4.96
N ARG A 283 -4.40 3.47 4.25
CA ARG A 283 -4.18 4.19 3.00
C ARG A 283 -3.31 5.42 3.18
N ILE A 284 -3.56 6.25 4.20
CA ILE A 284 -2.77 7.46 4.44
C ILE A 284 -1.32 7.08 4.79
N CYS A 285 -1.12 6.10 5.68
CA CYS A 285 0.21 5.64 6.06
C CYS A 285 1.00 5.09 4.86
N LYS A 286 0.35 4.26 4.01
CA LYS A 286 0.96 3.75 2.77
C LYS A 286 1.26 4.86 1.77
N ALA A 287 0.36 5.84 1.62
CA ALA A 287 0.58 6.99 0.74
C ALA A 287 1.78 7.82 1.20
N GLN A 288 1.88 8.13 2.50
CA GLN A 288 3.04 8.82 3.07
C GLN A 288 4.34 8.04 2.87
N HIS A 289 4.33 6.73 3.13
CA HIS A 289 5.49 5.87 2.90
C HIS A 289 5.92 5.87 1.42
N SER A 290 4.97 5.87 0.49
CA SER A 290 5.24 5.88 -0.95
C SER A 290 5.99 7.13 -1.41
N LEU A 291 5.75 8.30 -0.76
CA LEU A 291 6.49 9.52 -1.05
C LEU A 291 8.00 9.30 -0.87
N PHE A 292 8.40 8.67 0.24
CA PHE A 292 9.80 8.38 0.53
C PHE A 292 10.37 7.24 -0.30
N LYS A 293 9.56 6.21 -0.61
CA LYS A 293 10.00 5.11 -1.47
C LYS A 293 10.43 5.62 -2.86
N THR A 294 9.67 6.54 -3.44
CA THR A 294 10.04 7.18 -4.72
C THR A 294 11.36 7.94 -4.61
N GLN A 295 11.59 8.66 -3.50
CA GLN A 295 12.86 9.36 -3.28
C GLN A 295 14.06 8.43 -3.12
N SER A 296 13.89 7.29 -2.44
CA SER A 296 14.98 6.34 -2.22
C SER A 296 15.59 5.80 -3.52
N VAL A 297 14.80 5.71 -4.59
CA VAL A 297 15.25 5.28 -5.92
C VAL A 297 16.12 6.35 -6.59
N HIS A 298 15.82 7.63 -6.39
CA HIS A 298 16.47 8.73 -7.10
C HIS A 298 17.82 9.17 -6.53
N VAL A 299 18.02 9.00 -5.23
CA VAL A 299 19.11 9.67 -4.52
C VAL A 299 20.29 8.73 -4.28
N HIS A 300 20.15 7.42 -4.55
CA HIS A 300 21.04 6.41 -3.96
C HIS A 300 21.28 6.72 -2.47
N ILE A 301 20.24 7.21 -1.73
CA ILE A 301 20.28 7.24 -0.26
C ILE A 301 20.73 5.85 0.09
N SER A 302 21.96 5.73 0.60
CA SER A 302 22.57 4.42 0.72
C SER A 302 21.54 3.57 1.45
N THR A 303 21.13 2.45 0.85
CA THR A 303 20.11 1.56 1.40
C THR A 303 20.42 1.24 2.87
N VAL A 304 21.69 1.36 3.27
CA VAL A 304 22.25 1.35 4.63
C VAL A 304 21.65 2.38 5.62
N SER A 305 21.35 3.62 5.23
CA SER A 305 20.83 4.65 6.15
C SER A 305 19.34 4.47 6.48
N ILE A 306 18.53 4.10 5.49
CA ILE A 306 17.11 3.77 5.68
C ILE A 306 16.95 2.37 6.31
N SER A 307 17.80 1.40 5.93
CA SER A 307 17.76 0.04 6.51
C SER A 307 18.28 -0.06 7.95
N LYS A 308 19.18 0.83 8.40
CA LYS A 308 19.61 0.88 9.81
C LYS A 308 18.50 1.28 10.78
N HIS A 309 17.39 1.82 10.28
CA HIS A 309 16.24 2.27 11.07
C HIS A 309 15.03 1.35 10.86
N SER A 310 15.31 0.08 10.53
CA SER A 310 14.35 -0.98 10.24
C SER A 310 13.33 -1.24 11.34
N GLU A 311 13.66 -0.97 12.60
CA GLU A 311 12.82 -1.30 13.75
C GLU A 311 11.49 -0.54 13.70
N ASN A 312 11.50 0.79 13.60
CA ASN A 312 10.26 1.58 13.54
C ASN A 312 9.43 1.27 12.29
N LEU A 313 10.07 1.02 11.16
CA LEU A 313 9.37 0.63 9.93
C LEU A 313 8.70 -0.74 10.06
N SER A 314 9.43 -1.71 10.61
CA SER A 314 8.92 -3.04 10.90
C SER A 314 7.73 -2.96 11.85
N ASP A 315 7.85 -2.15 12.91
CA ASP A 315 6.77 -1.94 13.89
C ASP A 315 5.55 -1.30 13.24
N ILE A 316 5.72 -0.26 12.41
CA ILE A 316 4.62 0.36 11.65
C ILE A 316 3.90 -0.69 10.80
N PHE A 317 4.63 -1.49 10.03
CA PHE A 317 4.00 -2.53 9.19
C PHE A 317 3.34 -3.62 10.02
N GLN A 318 3.90 -3.95 11.19
CA GLN A 318 3.27 -4.88 12.12
C GLN A 318 1.95 -4.32 12.68
N HIS A 319 1.91 -3.05 13.06
CA HIS A 319 0.70 -2.36 13.48
C HIS A 319 -0.35 -2.34 12.36
N LEU A 320 0.03 -1.95 11.14
CA LEU A 320 -0.87 -1.95 9.97
C LEU A 320 -1.40 -3.36 9.65
N THR A 321 -0.56 -4.40 9.78
CA THR A 321 -0.97 -5.80 9.59
C THR A 321 -2.01 -6.20 10.64
N ARG A 322 -1.78 -5.89 11.92
CA ARG A 322 -2.75 -6.16 12.99
C ARG A 322 -4.07 -5.43 12.77
N LEU A 323 -4.03 -4.16 12.35
CA LEU A 323 -5.24 -3.41 12.01
C LEU A 323 -5.99 -4.03 10.83
N ALA A 324 -5.27 -4.50 9.80
CA ALA A 324 -5.87 -5.20 8.67
C ALA A 324 -6.54 -6.51 9.10
N GLU A 325 -5.95 -7.25 10.05
CA GLU A 325 -6.56 -8.44 10.65
C GLU A 325 -7.82 -8.08 11.46
N SER A 326 -7.79 -7.04 12.29
CA SER A 326 -8.95 -6.53 13.01
C SER A 326 -10.07 -6.08 12.06
N CYS A 327 -9.73 -5.45 10.94
CA CYS A 327 -10.71 -5.07 9.91
C CYS A 327 -11.43 -6.29 9.34
N VAL A 328 -10.70 -7.36 8.99
CA VAL A 328 -11.31 -8.62 8.52
C VAL A 328 -12.20 -9.25 9.60
N GLN A 329 -11.78 -9.21 10.87
CA GLN A 329 -12.61 -9.70 11.98
C GLN A 329 -13.90 -8.89 12.13
N PHE A 330 -13.82 -7.56 12.07
CA PHE A 330 -15.00 -6.69 12.12
C PHE A 330 -15.94 -6.90 10.95
N GLU A 331 -15.41 -7.06 9.73
CA GLU A 331 -16.22 -7.38 8.54
C GLU A 331 -16.92 -8.74 8.70
N ASN A 332 -16.22 -9.75 9.23
CA ASN A 332 -16.82 -11.06 9.49
C ASN A 332 -17.96 -10.97 10.53
N ILE A 333 -17.77 -10.21 11.62
CA ILE A 333 -18.83 -9.96 12.62
C ILE A 333 -20.00 -9.21 11.96
N TYR A 334 -19.71 -8.19 11.15
CA TYR A 334 -20.72 -7.41 10.43
C TYR A 334 -21.57 -8.31 9.51
N ILE A 335 -20.94 -9.19 8.73
CA ILE A 335 -21.63 -10.16 7.87
C ILE A 335 -22.47 -11.13 8.71
N ARG A 336 -21.91 -11.69 9.80
CA ARG A 336 -22.64 -12.63 10.68
C ARG A 336 -23.85 -11.99 11.35
N LYS A 337 -23.73 -10.77 11.87
CA LYS A 337 -24.86 -10.02 12.46
C LYS A 337 -25.94 -9.70 11.43
N SER A 338 -25.54 -9.36 10.21
CA SER A 338 -26.48 -9.12 9.10
C SER A 338 -27.26 -10.40 8.76
N LEU A 339 -26.57 -11.53 8.64
CA LEU A 339 -27.18 -12.84 8.41
C LEU A 339 -28.14 -13.25 9.53
N GLN A 340 -27.74 -13.03 10.79
CA GLN A 340 -28.60 -13.33 11.94
C GLN A 340 -29.87 -12.47 11.92
N SER A 341 -29.77 -11.19 11.58
CA SER A 341 -30.93 -10.30 11.44
C SER A 341 -31.89 -10.79 10.35
N ILE A 342 -31.35 -11.24 9.21
CA ILE A 342 -32.15 -11.82 8.13
C ILE A 342 -32.80 -13.11 8.61
N HIS A 343 -32.05 -14.01 9.25
CA HIS A 343 -32.58 -15.27 9.76
C HIS A 343 -33.75 -15.08 10.73
N VAL A 344 -33.64 -14.14 11.68
CA VAL A 344 -34.74 -13.81 12.61
C VAL A 344 -35.98 -13.28 11.88
N SER A 345 -35.79 -12.43 10.86
CA SER A 345 -36.89 -11.94 10.02
C SER A 345 -37.58 -13.09 9.26
N VAL A 346 -36.78 -14.00 8.74
CA VAL A 346 -37.19 -15.16 7.93
C VAL A 346 -37.92 -16.22 8.76
N ASP A 347 -37.52 -16.42 10.02
CA ASP A 347 -38.20 -17.31 10.96
C ASP A 347 -39.50 -16.69 11.48
N ALA A 348 -39.53 -15.39 11.72
CA ALA A 348 -40.76 -14.68 12.13
C ALA A 348 -41.81 -14.67 11.00
N ALA A 349 -41.38 -14.48 9.76
CA ALA A 349 -42.26 -14.45 8.59
C ALA A 349 -42.54 -15.85 7.99
N LEU A 350 -41.82 -16.88 8.44
CA LEU A 350 -41.76 -18.23 7.83
C LEU A 350 -41.41 -18.21 6.32
N LEU A 351 -40.85 -17.11 5.83
CA LEU A 351 -40.66 -16.83 4.41
C LEU A 351 -39.33 -16.13 4.18
N LEU A 352 -38.53 -16.64 3.25
CA LEU A 352 -37.34 -15.95 2.76
C LEU A 352 -37.73 -15.09 1.55
N LYS A 353 -37.59 -13.78 1.65
CA LYS A 353 -37.90 -12.88 0.52
C LYS A 353 -36.67 -12.72 -0.35
N SER A 354 -36.88 -12.59 -1.66
CA SER A 354 -35.79 -12.32 -2.61
C SER A 354 -35.01 -11.03 -2.28
N ALA A 355 -35.70 -10.02 -1.73
CA ALA A 355 -35.07 -8.78 -1.27
C ALA A 355 -34.04 -9.01 -0.15
N ASP A 356 -34.28 -9.96 0.75
CA ASP A 356 -33.35 -10.26 1.85
C ASP A 356 -32.02 -10.84 1.30
N ILE A 357 -32.10 -11.61 0.20
CA ILE A 357 -30.92 -12.15 -0.51
C ILE A 357 -30.16 -11.02 -1.21
N ASP A 358 -30.88 -10.11 -1.87
CA ASP A 358 -30.25 -8.96 -2.53
C ASP A 358 -29.54 -8.04 -1.52
N ASP A 359 -30.17 -7.75 -0.38
CA ASP A 359 -29.59 -6.96 0.70
C ASP A 359 -28.34 -7.65 1.28
N LEU A 360 -28.39 -8.97 1.48
CA LEU A 360 -27.23 -9.75 1.93
C LEU A 360 -26.04 -9.59 0.97
N PHE A 361 -26.26 -9.77 -0.34
CA PHE A 361 -25.17 -9.69 -1.32
C PHE A 361 -24.69 -8.26 -1.56
N PHE A 362 -25.55 -7.26 -1.38
CA PHE A 362 -25.13 -5.87 -1.34
C PHE A 362 -24.14 -5.62 -0.19
N LEU A 363 -24.43 -6.14 1.01
CA LEU A 363 -23.56 -6.00 2.18
C LEU A 363 -22.25 -6.76 2.00
N ILE A 364 -22.30 -8.03 1.56
CA ILE A 364 -21.09 -8.82 1.30
C ILE A 364 -20.21 -8.15 0.22
N GLY A 365 -20.81 -7.69 -0.89
CA GLY A 365 -20.08 -7.00 -1.94
C GLY A 365 -19.40 -5.72 -1.42
N ARG A 366 -20.08 -4.96 -0.56
CA ARG A 366 -19.48 -3.81 0.14
C ARG A 366 -18.30 -4.24 1.02
N SER A 367 -18.47 -5.25 1.87
CA SER A 367 -17.39 -5.76 2.74
C SER A 367 -16.16 -6.19 1.96
N ILE A 368 -16.35 -6.92 0.86
CA ILE A 368 -15.26 -7.36 -0.01
C ILE A 368 -14.52 -6.16 -0.60
N ARG A 369 -15.22 -5.21 -1.21
CA ARG A 369 -14.62 -3.99 -1.78
C ARG A 369 -13.81 -3.20 -0.76
N ARG A 370 -14.29 -3.13 0.49
CA ARG A 370 -13.59 -2.45 1.58
C ARG A 370 -12.28 -3.12 1.95
N VAL A 371 -12.25 -4.45 2.08
CA VAL A 371 -11.01 -5.19 2.36
C VAL A 371 -10.03 -5.15 1.19
N PHE A 372 -10.51 -5.12 -0.07
CA PHE A 372 -9.66 -4.80 -1.22
C PHE A 372 -9.00 -3.42 -1.09
N GLY A 373 -9.65 -2.49 -0.41
CA GLY A 373 -9.10 -1.18 -0.08
C GLY A 373 -7.86 -1.19 0.82
N LEU A 374 -7.58 -2.30 1.51
CA LEU A 374 -6.35 -2.53 2.29
C LEU A 374 -5.19 -3.05 1.44
N THR A 375 -5.42 -3.37 0.16
CA THR A 375 -4.40 -3.91 -0.76
C THR A 375 -3.60 -5.09 -0.19
N SER A 376 -4.22 -5.89 0.68
CA SER A 376 -3.63 -7.04 1.37
C SER A 376 -4.26 -8.33 0.87
N VAL A 377 -3.48 -9.15 0.17
CA VAL A 377 -3.92 -10.45 -0.37
C VAL A 377 -4.44 -11.35 0.74
N ASN A 378 -3.70 -11.44 1.85
CA ASN A 378 -4.07 -12.30 2.98
C ASN A 378 -5.40 -11.88 3.60
N SER A 379 -5.63 -10.57 3.74
CA SER A 379 -6.89 -10.04 4.28
C SER A 379 -8.06 -10.34 3.36
N VAL A 380 -7.89 -10.16 2.04
CA VAL A 380 -8.92 -10.49 1.03
C VAL A 380 -9.24 -11.98 1.04
N CYS A 381 -8.23 -12.85 0.97
CA CYS A 381 -8.41 -14.30 1.03
C CYS A 381 -9.15 -14.74 2.31
N SER A 382 -8.75 -14.19 3.46
CA SER A 382 -9.38 -14.50 4.75
C SER A 382 -10.86 -14.10 4.78
N LEU A 383 -11.20 -12.89 4.29
CA LEU A 383 -12.60 -12.47 4.21
C LEU A 383 -13.42 -13.34 3.25
N ILE A 384 -12.86 -13.76 2.11
CA ILE A 384 -13.54 -14.66 1.16
C ILE A 384 -13.87 -16.00 1.83
N VAL A 385 -12.92 -16.57 2.59
CA VAL A 385 -13.13 -17.82 3.35
C VAL A 385 -14.26 -17.64 4.37
N HIS A 386 -14.24 -16.55 5.14
CA HIS A 386 -15.32 -16.26 6.10
C HIS A 386 -16.67 -16.05 5.42
N THR A 387 -16.70 -15.35 4.30
CA THR A 387 -17.91 -15.14 3.49
C THR A 387 -18.48 -16.45 3.00
N CYS A 388 -17.63 -17.35 2.48
CA CYS A 388 -18.05 -18.67 2.03
C CYS A 388 -18.66 -19.49 3.16
N ALA A 389 -18.01 -19.51 4.34
CA ALA A 389 -18.53 -20.20 5.50
C ALA A 389 -19.88 -19.62 5.96
N ALA A 390 -20.00 -18.29 5.99
CA ALA A 390 -21.22 -17.60 6.40
C ALA A 390 -22.40 -17.85 5.43
N LEU A 391 -22.14 -17.82 4.11
CA LEU A 391 -23.13 -18.14 3.08
C LEU A 391 -23.55 -19.61 3.12
N LYS A 392 -22.62 -20.53 3.38
CA LYS A 392 -22.93 -21.96 3.58
C LYS A 392 -23.88 -22.14 4.76
N THR A 393 -23.54 -21.58 5.93
CA THR A 393 -24.41 -21.63 7.12
C THR A 393 -25.78 -21.02 6.84
N PHE A 394 -25.83 -19.89 6.13
CA PHE A 394 -27.10 -19.27 5.75
C PHE A 394 -27.96 -20.20 4.89
N ALA A 395 -27.38 -20.84 3.87
CA ALA A 395 -28.10 -21.77 3.04
C ALA A 395 -28.63 -22.98 3.84
N GLU A 396 -27.79 -23.59 4.66
CA GLU A 396 -28.12 -24.76 5.48
C GLU A 396 -29.19 -24.47 6.54
N THR A 397 -29.26 -23.24 7.06
CA THR A 397 -30.22 -22.86 8.12
C THR A 397 -31.48 -22.20 7.58
N SER A 398 -31.41 -21.50 6.46
CA SER A 398 -32.50 -20.65 5.96
C SER A 398 -33.11 -21.12 4.65
N LEU A 399 -32.35 -21.79 3.78
CA LEU A 399 -32.82 -22.21 2.45
C LEU A 399 -33.17 -23.71 2.40
N VAL A 400 -32.21 -24.56 2.77
CA VAL A 400 -32.34 -26.04 2.68
C VAL A 400 -33.50 -26.59 3.49
N PRO A 401 -33.74 -26.18 4.75
CA PRO A 401 -34.85 -26.71 5.54
C PRO A 401 -36.21 -26.41 4.91
N ARG A 402 -36.32 -25.28 4.19
CA ARG A 402 -37.57 -24.89 3.51
C ARG A 402 -37.81 -25.74 2.25
N MET A 403 -36.76 -26.13 1.53
CA MET A 403 -36.88 -27.11 0.46
C MET A 403 -37.31 -28.48 0.99
N ALA A 404 -36.68 -28.95 2.08
CA ALA A 404 -37.00 -30.25 2.69
C ALA A 404 -38.44 -30.29 3.24
N TYR A 405 -38.86 -29.26 3.98
CA TYR A 405 -40.21 -29.18 4.56
C TYR A 405 -41.32 -29.22 3.49
N ILE A 406 -41.10 -28.53 2.38
CA ILE A 406 -42.08 -28.49 1.28
C ILE A 406 -42.22 -29.86 0.61
N SER A 407 -41.08 -30.55 0.39
CA SER A 407 -41.03 -31.90 -0.20
C SER A 407 -41.81 -32.93 0.63
N GLU A 408 -41.76 -32.84 1.97
CA GLU A 408 -42.39 -33.85 2.83
C GLU A 408 -43.89 -33.66 3.08
N PHE A 409 -44.42 -32.43 3.06
CA PHE A 409 -45.77 -32.15 3.61
C PHE A 409 -46.72 -31.31 2.75
N ALA A 410 -46.25 -30.64 1.69
CA ALA A 410 -47.06 -29.63 0.99
C ALA A 410 -47.31 -29.93 -0.50
N THR A 411 -46.50 -30.76 -1.15
CA THR A 411 -46.52 -30.94 -2.60
C THR A 411 -47.80 -31.59 -3.12
N ALA A 412 -48.21 -32.72 -2.53
CA ALA A 412 -49.42 -33.44 -2.94
C ALA A 412 -50.69 -32.58 -2.76
N ASP A 413 -50.89 -31.99 -1.58
CA ASP A 413 -52.06 -31.15 -1.29
C ASP A 413 -52.14 -29.90 -2.18
N VAL A 414 -51.01 -29.26 -2.48
CA VAL A 414 -50.96 -28.08 -3.35
C VAL A 414 -51.20 -28.46 -4.80
N PHE A 415 -50.59 -29.55 -5.30
CA PHE A 415 -50.77 -30.00 -6.68
C PHE A 415 -52.15 -30.62 -6.94
N GLU A 416 -52.70 -31.43 -6.03
CA GLU A 416 -54.07 -31.94 -6.12
C GLU A 416 -55.10 -30.81 -5.99
N GLY A 417 -54.89 -29.90 -5.02
CA GLY A 417 -55.75 -28.75 -4.80
C GLY A 417 -55.81 -27.80 -6.01
N THR A 418 -54.67 -27.50 -6.64
CA THR A 418 -54.61 -26.70 -7.88
C THR A 418 -55.23 -27.45 -9.06
N THR A 419 -54.93 -28.73 -9.24
CA THR A 419 -55.54 -29.55 -10.32
C THR A 419 -57.07 -29.57 -10.22
N ARG A 420 -57.60 -29.72 -9.00
CA ARG A 420 -59.04 -29.69 -8.73
C ARG A 420 -59.66 -28.31 -8.94
N THR A 421 -59.05 -27.25 -8.39
CA THR A 421 -59.57 -25.87 -8.56
C THR A 421 -59.54 -25.41 -10.02
N THR A 422 -58.53 -25.83 -10.77
CA THR A 422 -58.40 -25.52 -12.20
C THR A 422 -59.44 -26.26 -13.06
N ALA A 423 -59.69 -27.54 -12.78
CA ALA A 423 -60.76 -28.31 -13.44
C ALA A 423 -62.17 -27.76 -13.11
N GLU A 424 -62.39 -27.36 -11.85
CA GLU A 424 -63.65 -26.77 -11.42
C GLU A 424 -63.84 -25.32 -11.95
N TYR A 425 -62.76 -24.55 -12.16
CA TYR A 425 -62.81 -23.23 -12.82
C TYR A 425 -63.09 -23.36 -14.33
N ALA A 426 -62.42 -24.29 -15.03
CA ALA A 426 -62.65 -24.56 -16.44
C ALA A 426 -64.10 -25.02 -16.74
N SER A 427 -64.74 -25.67 -15.76
CA SER A 427 -66.16 -26.05 -15.82
C SER A 427 -67.13 -24.95 -15.37
N GLY A 428 -66.64 -23.74 -15.08
CA GLY A 428 -67.45 -22.58 -14.69
C GLY A 428 -68.03 -22.63 -13.28
N ARG A 429 -67.56 -23.56 -12.43
CA ARG A 429 -68.13 -23.84 -11.10
C ARG A 429 -67.45 -23.08 -9.95
N LEU A 430 -66.46 -22.24 -10.24
CA LEU A 430 -65.61 -21.62 -9.22
C LEU A 430 -65.38 -20.11 -9.42
N SER A 431 -65.32 -19.35 -8.32
CA SER A 431 -65.12 -17.89 -8.32
C SER A 431 -63.62 -17.51 -8.37
N ARG A 432 -63.32 -16.33 -8.91
CA ARG A 432 -61.95 -15.75 -9.02
C ARG A 432 -61.18 -15.71 -7.69
N THR A 433 -61.86 -15.65 -6.54
CA THR A 433 -61.22 -15.51 -5.23
C THR A 433 -60.51 -16.80 -4.79
N VAL A 434 -61.05 -17.97 -5.16
CA VAL A 434 -60.47 -19.28 -4.81
C VAL A 434 -59.30 -19.63 -5.72
N GLN A 435 -59.34 -19.20 -6.99
CA GLN A 435 -58.20 -19.27 -7.91
C GLN A 435 -56.98 -18.52 -7.36
N LYS A 436 -57.20 -17.34 -6.76
CA LYS A 436 -56.14 -16.54 -6.14
C LYS A 436 -55.44 -17.27 -4.99
N VAL A 437 -56.18 -17.99 -4.15
CA VAL A 437 -55.61 -18.79 -3.04
C VAL A 437 -54.76 -19.96 -3.55
N GLY A 438 -55.18 -20.63 -4.63
CA GLY A 438 -54.40 -21.67 -5.30
C GLY A 438 -53.08 -21.14 -5.87
N THR A 439 -53.10 -19.96 -6.51
CA THR A 439 -51.89 -19.31 -7.03
C THR A 439 -50.89 -18.90 -5.96
N THR A 440 -51.36 -18.47 -4.77
CA THR A 440 -50.48 -18.11 -3.65
C THR A 440 -49.77 -19.34 -3.09
N LYS A 441 -50.47 -20.47 -2.94
CA LYS A 441 -49.85 -21.73 -2.49
C LYS A 441 -48.83 -22.28 -3.49
N MET A 442 -49.10 -22.15 -4.79
CA MET A 442 -48.12 -22.52 -5.82
C MET A 442 -46.90 -21.60 -5.80
N HIS A 443 -47.10 -20.29 -5.61
CA HIS A 443 -45.99 -19.34 -5.44
C HIS A 443 -45.09 -19.73 -4.27
N ASP A 444 -45.68 -20.05 -3.11
CA ASP A 444 -44.92 -20.42 -1.91
C ASP A 444 -44.17 -21.76 -2.08
N LEU A 445 -44.72 -22.68 -2.89
CA LEU A 445 -44.07 -23.94 -3.28
C LEU A 445 -42.78 -23.72 -4.08
N PHE A 446 -42.82 -22.80 -5.06
CA PHE A 446 -41.68 -22.52 -5.96
C PHE A 446 -40.72 -21.46 -5.41
N LEU A 447 -41.09 -20.74 -4.35
CA LEU A 447 -40.27 -19.66 -3.80
C LEU A 447 -38.86 -20.11 -3.37
N PRO A 448 -38.66 -21.26 -2.69
CA PRO A 448 -37.31 -21.73 -2.37
C PRO A 448 -36.44 -22.01 -3.59
N LEU A 449 -37.02 -22.49 -4.70
CA LEU A 449 -36.30 -22.67 -5.96
C LEU A 449 -35.85 -21.32 -6.55
N ASN A 450 -36.75 -20.34 -6.58
CA ASN A 450 -36.42 -18.99 -7.05
C ASN A 450 -35.33 -18.34 -6.18
N ASN A 451 -35.42 -18.51 -4.87
CA ASN A 451 -34.43 -18.00 -3.93
C ASN A 451 -33.07 -18.69 -4.08
N ALA A 452 -33.05 -20.00 -4.33
CA ALA A 452 -31.81 -20.73 -4.63
C ALA A 452 -31.18 -20.27 -5.94
N GLU A 453 -32.00 -20.05 -6.97
CA GLU A 453 -31.52 -19.53 -8.26
C GLU A 453 -30.95 -18.12 -8.12
N LEU A 454 -31.64 -17.26 -7.35
CA LEU A 454 -31.16 -15.92 -7.05
C LEU A 454 -29.85 -15.99 -6.28
N LEU A 455 -29.75 -16.84 -5.26
CA LEU A 455 -28.53 -17.04 -4.47
C LEU A 455 -27.37 -17.48 -5.37
N LEU A 456 -27.59 -18.47 -6.24
CA LEU A 456 -26.60 -18.95 -7.22
C LEU A 456 -26.14 -17.83 -8.17
N THR A 457 -27.10 -17.05 -8.68
CA THR A 457 -26.82 -15.90 -9.55
C THR A 457 -25.96 -14.87 -8.84
N ARG A 458 -26.30 -14.54 -7.59
CA ARG A 458 -25.55 -13.57 -6.79
C ARG A 458 -24.15 -14.07 -6.39
N VAL A 459 -24.00 -15.37 -6.09
CA VAL A 459 -22.68 -16.00 -5.88
C VAL A 459 -21.83 -15.90 -7.16
N SER A 460 -22.41 -16.14 -8.33
CA SER A 460 -21.67 -16.00 -9.60
C SER A 460 -21.23 -14.55 -9.83
N GLN A 461 -22.12 -13.58 -9.58
CA GLN A 461 -21.81 -12.15 -9.73
C GLN A 461 -20.68 -11.71 -8.79
N ILE A 462 -20.71 -12.12 -7.52
CA ILE A 462 -19.68 -11.71 -6.56
C ILE A 462 -18.32 -12.37 -6.87
N THR A 463 -18.33 -13.62 -7.35
CA THR A 463 -17.13 -14.29 -7.86
C THR A 463 -16.50 -13.54 -9.03
N GLN A 464 -17.30 -13.08 -9.99
CA GLN A 464 -16.83 -12.26 -11.10
C GLN A 464 -16.29 -10.91 -10.63
N GLU A 465 -16.98 -10.26 -9.68
CA GLU A 465 -16.54 -8.99 -9.11
C GLU A 465 -15.18 -9.13 -8.41
N ILE A 466 -15.01 -10.16 -7.56
CA ILE A 466 -13.72 -10.44 -6.89
C ILE A 466 -12.62 -10.66 -7.93
N GLY A 467 -12.88 -11.43 -8.98
CA GLY A 467 -11.93 -11.67 -10.07
C GLY A 467 -11.52 -10.37 -10.78
N SER A 468 -12.49 -9.51 -11.10
CA SER A 468 -12.24 -8.20 -11.70
C SER A 468 -11.41 -7.29 -10.78
N LEU A 469 -11.76 -7.23 -9.49
CA LEU A 469 -11.04 -6.43 -8.51
C LEU A 469 -9.60 -6.93 -8.32
N ALA A 470 -9.40 -8.24 -8.21
CA ALA A 470 -8.07 -8.85 -8.08
C ALA A 470 -7.16 -8.49 -9.26
N ASN A 471 -7.69 -8.56 -10.49
CA ASN A 471 -6.95 -8.18 -11.70
C ASN A 471 -6.60 -6.69 -11.76
N SER A 472 -7.44 -5.82 -11.18
CA SER A 472 -7.23 -4.36 -11.20
C SER A 472 -6.27 -3.87 -10.11
N ILE A 473 -6.25 -4.53 -8.94
CA ILE A 473 -5.55 -4.04 -7.74
C ILE A 473 -4.20 -4.74 -7.57
N PHE A 474 -4.13 -6.06 -7.76
CA PHE A 474 -2.90 -6.81 -7.57
C PHE A 474 -2.20 -6.95 -8.91
N LEU A 475 -1.00 -6.38 -9.04
CA LEU A 475 -0.22 -6.44 -10.28
C LEU A 475 0.61 -7.72 -10.38
N ILE A 476 0.95 -8.34 -9.25
CA ILE A 476 1.78 -9.55 -9.16
C ILE A 476 0.92 -10.78 -9.40
N GLU A 477 1.32 -11.63 -10.34
CA GLU A 477 0.51 -12.79 -10.76
C GLU A 477 0.29 -13.80 -9.64
N ASP A 478 1.31 -14.10 -8.84
CA ASP A 478 1.20 -15.02 -7.69
C ASP A 478 0.19 -14.51 -6.63
N GLU A 479 0.09 -13.19 -6.46
CA GLU A 479 -0.86 -12.56 -5.55
C GLU A 479 -2.30 -12.69 -6.07
N LYS A 480 -2.51 -12.42 -7.36
CA LYS A 480 -3.81 -12.63 -8.03
C LYS A 480 -4.27 -14.07 -7.90
N MET A 481 -3.37 -15.01 -8.20
CA MET A 481 -3.69 -16.45 -8.17
C MET A 481 -4.07 -16.95 -6.77
N LYS A 482 -3.50 -16.37 -5.70
CA LYS A 482 -3.94 -16.68 -4.33
C LYS A 482 -5.39 -16.27 -4.08
N VAL A 483 -5.78 -15.07 -4.51
CA VAL A 483 -7.16 -14.59 -4.39
C VAL A 483 -8.10 -15.46 -5.22
N ILE A 484 -7.74 -15.75 -6.48
CA ILE A 484 -8.55 -16.60 -7.37
C ILE A 484 -8.77 -17.99 -6.78
N ARG A 485 -7.75 -18.61 -6.18
CA ARG A 485 -7.90 -19.90 -5.48
C ARG A 485 -8.85 -19.82 -4.29
N SER A 486 -8.89 -18.70 -3.56
CA SER A 486 -9.88 -18.52 -2.48
C SER A 486 -11.30 -18.41 -3.03
N VAL A 487 -11.49 -17.88 -4.23
CA VAL A 487 -12.80 -17.78 -4.90
C VAL A 487 -13.34 -19.14 -5.32
N GLU A 488 -12.49 -20.14 -5.57
CA GLU A 488 -12.91 -21.52 -5.87
C GLU A 488 -13.79 -22.12 -4.75
N LEU A 489 -13.66 -21.64 -3.50
CA LEU A 489 -14.55 -22.03 -2.39
C LEU A 489 -15.99 -21.58 -2.62
N LEU A 490 -16.19 -20.37 -3.15
CA LEU A 490 -17.52 -19.87 -3.51
C LEU A 490 -18.10 -20.64 -4.70
N GLU A 491 -17.26 -21.06 -5.64
CA GLU A 491 -17.69 -21.93 -6.73
C GLU A 491 -18.11 -23.32 -6.24
N TYR A 492 -17.39 -23.89 -5.28
CA TYR A 492 -17.77 -25.15 -4.66
C TYR A 492 -19.13 -25.04 -3.96
N LEU A 493 -19.36 -23.96 -3.19
CA LEU A 493 -20.66 -23.68 -2.58
C LEU A 493 -21.76 -23.56 -3.66
N SER A 494 -21.48 -22.88 -4.77
CA SER A 494 -22.42 -22.77 -5.89
C SER A 494 -22.77 -24.15 -6.49
N ARG A 495 -21.82 -25.07 -6.60
CA ARG A 495 -22.09 -26.44 -7.09
C ARG A 495 -22.96 -27.23 -6.12
N ASP A 496 -22.69 -27.13 -4.82
CA ASP A 496 -23.48 -27.83 -3.79
C ASP A 496 -24.94 -27.31 -3.75
N LEU A 497 -25.11 -25.99 -3.78
CA LEU A 497 -26.44 -25.36 -3.85
C LEU A 497 -27.20 -25.74 -5.12
N ARG A 498 -26.50 -25.82 -6.26
CA ARG A 498 -27.11 -26.26 -7.52
C ARG A 498 -27.60 -27.69 -7.44
N PHE A 499 -26.80 -28.58 -6.85
CA PHE A 499 -27.18 -29.98 -6.64
C PHE A 499 -28.43 -30.09 -5.75
N GLN A 500 -28.49 -29.34 -4.64
CA GLN A 500 -29.65 -29.32 -3.75
C GLN A 500 -30.91 -28.80 -4.46
N ARG A 501 -30.80 -27.69 -5.21
CA ARG A 501 -31.88 -27.13 -6.02
C ARG A 501 -32.39 -28.14 -7.04
N ASP A 502 -31.48 -28.80 -7.77
CA ASP A 502 -31.83 -29.74 -8.84
C ASP A 502 -32.51 -30.99 -8.30
N ASN A 503 -32.05 -31.50 -7.16
CA ASN A 503 -32.71 -32.61 -6.46
C ASN A 503 -34.12 -32.22 -6.03
N PHE A 504 -34.28 -31.06 -5.40
CA PHE A 504 -35.59 -30.57 -4.99
C PHE A 504 -36.53 -30.35 -6.18
N PHE A 505 -36.04 -29.79 -7.29
CA PHE A 505 -36.83 -29.65 -8.51
C PHE A 505 -37.24 -31.00 -9.11
N ALA A 506 -36.35 -31.99 -9.08
CA ALA A 506 -36.65 -33.35 -9.54
C ALA A 506 -37.71 -34.03 -8.66
N GLU A 507 -37.68 -33.81 -7.33
CA GLU A 507 -38.71 -34.27 -6.40
C GLU A 507 -40.06 -33.60 -6.69
N LEU A 508 -40.11 -32.27 -6.78
CA LEU A 508 -41.34 -31.55 -7.15
C LEU A 508 -41.92 -32.03 -8.48
N SER A 509 -41.05 -32.26 -9.47
CA SER A 509 -41.46 -32.77 -10.77
C SER A 509 -42.03 -34.19 -10.67
N ARG A 510 -41.43 -35.05 -9.85
CA ARG A 510 -41.92 -36.42 -9.60
C ARG A 510 -43.28 -36.39 -8.94
N ASP A 511 -43.46 -35.59 -7.90
CA ASP A 511 -44.73 -35.44 -7.19
C ASP A 511 -45.83 -34.89 -8.10
N ARG A 512 -45.49 -33.87 -8.91
CA ARG A 512 -46.41 -33.33 -9.92
C ARG A 512 -46.79 -34.39 -10.95
N MET A 513 -45.84 -35.18 -11.44
CA MET A 513 -46.11 -36.27 -12.37
C MET A 513 -46.98 -37.38 -11.76
N HIS A 514 -46.79 -37.71 -10.48
CA HIS A 514 -47.67 -38.63 -9.75
C HIS A 514 -49.11 -38.12 -9.70
N CYS A 515 -49.33 -36.82 -9.46
CA CYS A 515 -50.67 -36.21 -9.47
C CYS A 515 -51.34 -36.27 -10.85
N ILE A 516 -50.56 -36.28 -11.93
CA ILE A 516 -51.07 -36.27 -13.31
C ILE A 516 -51.17 -37.70 -13.89
N SER A 517 -50.47 -38.68 -13.31
CA SER A 517 -50.50 -40.09 -13.74
C SER A 517 -51.91 -40.62 -13.98
N PRO A 518 -52.92 -40.38 -13.11
CA PRO A 518 -54.29 -40.84 -13.34
C PRO A 518 -54.94 -40.26 -14.60
N ILE A 519 -54.59 -39.02 -14.98
CA ILE A 519 -55.09 -38.37 -16.20
C ILE A 519 -54.48 -39.06 -17.42
N PHE A 520 -53.18 -39.38 -17.39
CA PHE A 520 -52.51 -40.12 -18.45
C PHE A 520 -52.95 -41.58 -18.54
N GLU A 521 -53.28 -42.23 -17.42
CA GLU A 521 -53.84 -43.58 -17.38
C GLU A 521 -55.25 -43.60 -17.98
N GLN A 522 -56.11 -42.64 -17.63
CA GLN A 522 -57.41 -42.47 -18.28
C GLN A 522 -57.27 -42.28 -19.80
N LEU A 523 -56.30 -41.47 -20.22
CA LEU A 523 -55.97 -41.28 -21.62
C LEU A 523 -55.55 -42.60 -22.28
N ALA A 524 -54.63 -43.35 -21.68
CA ALA A 524 -54.20 -44.66 -22.18
C ALA A 524 -55.35 -45.70 -22.27
N CYS A 525 -56.38 -45.56 -21.44
CA CYS A 525 -57.57 -46.40 -21.47
C CYS A 525 -58.68 -45.91 -22.42
N SER A 526 -58.52 -44.75 -23.07
CA SER A 526 -59.44 -44.26 -24.11
C SER A 526 -59.43 -45.19 -25.32
N SER A 527 -60.57 -45.39 -25.98
CA SER A 527 -60.60 -46.20 -27.20
C SER A 527 -59.97 -45.44 -28.37
N TYR A 528 -58.80 -45.89 -28.82
CA TYR A 528 -58.09 -45.32 -29.99
C TYR A 528 -58.59 -45.88 -31.33
N VAL A 529 -59.38 -46.96 -31.28
CA VAL A 529 -60.05 -47.56 -32.44
C VAL A 529 -61.54 -47.29 -32.29
N ILE A 530 -61.98 -46.21 -32.90
CA ILE A 530 -63.35 -45.72 -32.84
C ILE A 530 -63.99 -45.91 -34.21
N SER A 531 -65.22 -46.44 -34.25
CA SER A 531 -65.96 -46.57 -35.50
C SER A 531 -66.35 -45.19 -36.05
N GLU A 532 -66.57 -45.09 -37.36
CA GLU A 532 -66.96 -43.83 -38.00
C GLU A 532 -68.27 -43.24 -37.44
N GLU A 533 -69.16 -44.11 -36.93
CA GLU A 533 -70.40 -43.73 -36.26
C GLU A 533 -70.14 -43.11 -34.88
N VAL A 534 -69.20 -43.65 -34.10
CA VAL A 534 -68.82 -43.07 -32.79
C VAL A 534 -68.04 -41.77 -33.00
N TYR A 535 -67.15 -41.72 -33.99
CA TYR A 535 -66.41 -40.49 -34.33
C TYR A 535 -67.36 -39.34 -34.76
N ARG A 536 -68.47 -39.65 -35.46
CA ARG A 536 -69.48 -38.66 -35.86
C ARG A 536 -70.51 -38.34 -34.78
N ALA A 537 -70.76 -39.25 -33.84
CA ALA A 537 -71.67 -39.03 -32.71
C ALA A 537 -71.01 -38.30 -31.54
N ASP A 538 -69.68 -38.35 -31.46
CA ASP A 538 -68.92 -37.83 -30.34
C ASP A 538 -68.44 -36.39 -30.60
N ASP A 539 -69.35 -35.41 -30.40
CA ASP A 539 -68.97 -34.01 -30.14
C ASP A 539 -68.00 -33.88 -28.93
N GLN A 540 -67.76 -34.97 -28.15
CA GLN A 540 -66.84 -35.02 -27.02
C GLN A 540 -65.45 -35.57 -27.37
N LEU A 541 -65.09 -35.80 -28.64
CA LEU A 541 -63.71 -36.09 -29.03
C LEU A 541 -62.76 -34.91 -28.74
N HIS A 542 -63.32 -33.70 -28.69
CA HIS A 542 -62.69 -32.51 -28.13
C HIS A 542 -62.29 -32.69 -26.66
N SER A 543 -62.91 -33.60 -25.91
CA SER A 543 -62.89 -33.54 -24.46
C SER A 543 -61.60 -34.04 -23.80
N TRP A 544 -60.82 -34.97 -24.38
CA TRP A 544 -59.58 -35.42 -23.72
C TRP A 544 -58.38 -34.58 -24.13
N VAL A 545 -58.24 -34.25 -25.42
CA VAL A 545 -57.19 -33.34 -25.91
C VAL A 545 -57.38 -31.97 -25.27
N ASP A 546 -58.61 -31.44 -25.24
CA ASP A 546 -58.86 -30.15 -24.59
C ASP A 546 -58.72 -30.26 -23.07
N ARG A 547 -59.05 -31.37 -22.41
CA ARG A 547 -58.78 -31.54 -20.96
C ARG A 547 -57.28 -31.55 -20.66
N VAL A 548 -56.48 -32.22 -21.48
CA VAL A 548 -55.02 -32.28 -21.36
C VAL A 548 -54.39 -30.93 -21.69
N LEU A 549 -54.79 -30.30 -22.79
CA LEU A 549 -54.30 -28.96 -23.19
C LEU A 549 -54.74 -27.89 -22.21
N THR A 550 -56.00 -27.90 -21.76
CA THR A 550 -56.48 -26.97 -20.73
C THR A 550 -55.65 -27.15 -19.47
N PHE A 551 -55.41 -28.38 -19.02
CA PHE A 551 -54.59 -28.67 -17.85
C PHE A 551 -53.12 -28.23 -18.00
N PHE A 552 -52.52 -28.31 -19.19
CA PHE A 552 -51.16 -27.82 -19.44
C PHE A 552 -51.06 -26.29 -19.60
N LEU A 553 -52.14 -25.63 -20.03
CA LEU A 553 -52.20 -24.19 -20.29
C LEU A 553 -52.74 -23.37 -19.10
N SER A 554 -53.19 -24.04 -18.04
CA SER A 554 -53.77 -23.49 -16.81
C SER A 554 -52.89 -23.72 -15.60
#